data_AF-A0ABD2VYB4-F1
#
_entry.id   AF-A0ABD2VYB4-F1
#
_cell.length_a   1.000
_cell.length_b   1.000
_cell.length_c   1.000
_cell.angle_alpha   90.00
_cell.angle_beta   90.00
_cell.angle_gamma   90.00
#
_symmetry.space_group_name_H-M   'P 1'
#
loop_
_entity.id
_entity.type
_entity.pdbx_description
1 polymer ?
#
loop_
_entity_poly.entity_id
_entity_poly.type
_entity_poly.pdbx_seq_one_letter_code
_entity_poly.pdbx_strand_id
1 'polypeptide(L)'
;MASLQAVQSIIIPGKNSFELYGYDVILDERLKPWLLEVNASPSLSATDSHDFRLKFDLIDDVLNILDFERLLTGRETRVGGFDLLWNDGPVWYDCGTYKRLNIFLGAPNDRVENLQELRDKLKAKKTTTTMPSASR
;
A
#
# COMPACT_ATOMS: atom_id res chain seq x y z
N MET A 1 11.05 2.72 -8.64
CA MET A 1 12.06 2.26 -7.67
C MET A 1 13.44 2.85 -7.89
N ALA A 2 13.93 3.02 -9.13
CA ALA A 2 15.25 3.62 -9.41
C ALA A 2 15.47 4.98 -8.72
N SER A 3 14.44 5.84 -8.63
CA SER A 3 14.49 7.12 -7.91
C SER A 3 14.86 6.94 -6.43
N LEU A 4 14.13 6.10 -5.69
CA LEU A 4 14.40 5.82 -4.27
C LEU A 4 15.73 5.09 -4.06
N GLN A 5 16.07 4.14 -4.94
CA GLN A 5 17.35 3.42 -4.87
C GLN A 5 18.54 4.36 -5.06
N ALA A 6 18.44 5.34 -5.96
CA ALA A 6 19.50 6.31 -6.21
C ALA A 6 19.83 7.18 -4.99
N VAL A 7 18.86 7.40 -4.10
CA VAL A 7 19.01 8.23 -2.89
C VAL A 7 19.06 7.42 -1.59
N GLN A 8 18.99 6.09 -1.67
CA GLN A 8 18.91 5.19 -0.51
C GLN A 8 20.04 5.42 0.50
N SER A 9 21.25 5.75 0.04
CA SER A 9 22.41 5.99 0.91
C SER A 9 22.33 7.27 1.73
N ILE A 10 21.46 8.20 1.35
CA ILE A 10 21.30 9.52 1.99
C ILE A 10 20.06 9.55 2.88
N ILE A 11 19.06 8.70 2.60
CA ILE A 11 17.88 8.54 3.45
C ILE A 11 18.31 7.96 4.80
N ILE A 12 18.01 8.67 5.89
CA ILE A 12 18.28 8.24 7.26
C ILE A 12 17.02 7.54 7.80
N PRO A 13 16.98 6.20 7.90
CA PRO A 13 15.79 5.49 8.34
C PRO A 13 15.57 5.62 9.86
N GLY A 14 14.39 6.10 10.25
CA GLY A 14 13.89 6.04 11.62
C GLY A 14 13.02 4.80 11.82
N LYS A 15 13.28 3.98 12.87
CA LYS A 15 12.53 2.73 13.12
C LYS A 15 11.02 2.91 13.30
N ASN A 16 10.59 4.09 13.75
CA ASN A 16 9.19 4.44 14.01
C ASN A 16 8.74 5.61 13.13
N SER A 17 9.36 5.77 11.96
CA SER A 17 9.12 6.87 11.04
C SER A 17 8.73 6.31 9.68
N PHE A 18 7.82 7.00 9.01
CA PHE A 18 7.43 6.74 7.64
C PHE A 18 7.35 8.07 6.91
N GLU A 19 7.39 8.01 5.58
CA GLU A 19 7.29 9.19 4.73
C GLU A 19 6.41 8.88 3.52
N LEU A 20 5.55 9.84 3.19
CA LEU A 20 4.65 9.75 2.03
C LEU A 20 5.19 10.66 0.94
N TYR A 21 5.50 10.07 -0.21
CA TYR A 21 5.99 10.79 -1.38
C TYR A 21 4.91 10.93 -2.43
N GLY A 22 4.79 12.12 -3.02
CA GLY A 22 4.01 12.37 -4.24
C GLY A 22 4.89 12.20 -5.47
N TYR A 23 4.39 11.49 -6.48
CA TYR A 23 5.09 11.30 -7.75
C TYR A 23 4.28 11.96 -8.86
N ASP A 24 4.84 12.98 -9.48
CA ASP A 24 4.20 13.67 -10.59
C ASP A 24 4.66 13.04 -11.89
N VAL A 25 3.71 12.45 -12.62
CA VAL A 25 3.98 11.65 -13.82
C VAL A 25 3.13 12.17 -14.97
N ILE A 26 3.76 12.32 -16.13
CA ILE A 26 3.05 12.60 -17.39
C ILE A 26 3.08 11.36 -18.29
N LEU A 27 1.99 11.11 -19.00
CA LEU A 27 1.89 10.02 -19.98
C LEU A 27 2.09 10.58 -21.39
N ASP A 28 2.92 9.93 -22.20
CA ASP A 28 3.04 10.26 -23.63
C ASP A 28 1.93 9.59 -24.47
N GLU A 29 1.96 9.83 -25.78
CA GLU A 29 1.00 9.27 -26.76
C GLU A 29 0.98 7.73 -26.80
N ARG A 30 2.02 7.08 -26.27
CA ARG A 30 2.15 5.62 -26.15
C ARG A 30 1.83 5.13 -24.74
N LEU A 31 1.27 5.99 -23.88
CA LEU A 31 1.01 5.74 -22.46
C LEU A 31 2.26 5.39 -21.66
N LYS A 32 3.45 5.79 -22.13
CA LYS A 32 4.67 5.62 -21.36
C LYS A 32 4.72 6.70 -20.26
N PRO A 33 4.90 6.31 -18.98
CA PRO A 33 5.04 7.27 -17.91
C PRO A 33 6.43 7.92 -17.92
N TRP A 34 6.45 9.24 -17.76
CA TRP A 34 7.63 10.06 -17.59
C TRP A 34 7.54 10.77 -16.24
N LEU A 35 8.51 10.51 -15.36
CA LEU A 35 8.59 11.15 -14.05
C LEU A 35 9.01 12.62 -14.21
N LEU A 36 8.23 13.53 -13.66
CA LEU A 36 8.52 14.96 -13.64
C LEU A 36 9.27 15.33 -12.36
N GLU A 37 8.67 15.02 -11.21
CA GLU A 37 9.25 15.31 -9.91
C GLU A 37 8.78 14.33 -8.83
N VAL A 38 9.49 14.33 -7.71
CA VAL A 38 9.15 13.57 -6.50
C VAL A 38 9.07 14.56 -5.34
N ASN A 39 7.91 14.63 -4.70
CA ASN A 39 7.61 15.54 -3.62
C ASN A 39 7.62 14.81 -2.28
N ALA A 40 8.47 15.26 -1.34
CA ALA A 40 8.56 14.72 0.02
C ALA A 40 7.39 15.16 0.94
N SER A 41 6.50 16.02 0.44
CA SER A 41 5.33 16.52 1.18
C SER A 41 4.20 16.86 0.21
N PRO A 42 3.52 15.85 -0.36
CA PRO A 42 2.40 16.10 -1.26
C PRO A 42 1.27 16.83 -0.51
N SER A 43 0.54 17.70 -1.23
CA SER A 43 -0.59 18.41 -0.64
C SER A 43 -1.75 17.46 -0.33
N LEU A 44 -2.17 17.44 0.93
CA LEU A 44 -3.33 16.67 1.41
C LEU A 44 -4.53 17.56 1.75
N SER A 45 -4.46 18.86 1.46
CA SER A 45 -5.59 19.77 1.59
C SER A 45 -6.58 19.55 0.45
N ALA A 46 -7.86 19.41 0.76
CA ALA A 46 -8.90 19.18 -0.24
C ALA A 46 -9.26 20.45 -1.00
N THR A 47 -9.33 20.37 -2.33
CA THR A 47 -9.80 21.46 -3.20
C THR A 47 -11.28 21.33 -3.56
N ASP A 48 -11.80 20.11 -3.61
CA ASP A 48 -13.20 19.79 -3.88
C ASP A 48 -13.65 18.49 -3.20
N SER A 49 -14.92 18.10 -3.36
CA SER A 49 -15.49 16.90 -2.73
C SER A 49 -14.93 15.56 -3.24
N HIS A 50 -14.40 15.53 -4.46
CA HIS A 50 -13.81 14.34 -5.04
C HIS A 50 -12.37 14.19 -4.55
N ASP A 51 -11.60 15.27 -4.61
CA ASP A 51 -10.25 15.38 -4.08
C ASP A 51 -10.21 15.09 -2.57
N PHE A 52 -11.20 15.61 -1.82
CA PHE A 52 -11.39 15.27 -0.41
C PHE A 52 -11.50 13.76 -0.18
N ARG A 53 -12.36 13.08 -0.95
CA ARG A 53 -12.57 11.64 -0.80
C ARG A 53 -11.30 10.85 -1.13
N LEU A 54 -10.64 11.19 -2.23
CA LEU A 54 -9.38 10.56 -2.63
C LEU A 54 -8.31 10.70 -1.55
N LYS A 55 -8.10 11.93 -1.05
CA LYS A 55 -7.09 12.22 -0.02
C LYS A 55 -7.44 11.62 1.32
N PHE A 56 -8.73 11.60 1.68
CA PHE A 56 -9.20 10.95 2.89
C PHE A 56 -8.95 9.44 2.85
N ASP A 57 -9.34 8.78 1.77
CA ASP A 57 -9.12 7.35 1.57
C ASP A 57 -7.62 6.99 1.57
N LEU A 58 -6.79 7.85 0.97
CA LEU A 58 -5.33 7.71 1.00
C LEU A 58 -4.80 7.72 2.45
N ILE A 59 -5.21 8.71 3.25
CA ILE A 59 -4.77 8.84 4.64
C ILE A 59 -5.28 7.66 5.49
N ASP A 60 -6.54 7.27 5.30
CA ASP A 60 -7.14 6.12 5.99
C ASP A 60 -6.34 4.84 5.71
N ASP A 61 -5.96 4.60 4.45
CA ASP A 61 -5.14 3.44 4.08
C ASP A 61 -3.70 3.53 4.60
N VAL A 62 -3.10 4.72 4.65
CA VAL A 62 -1.80 4.92 5.31
C VAL A 62 -1.89 4.49 6.78
N LEU A 63 -2.93 4.91 7.50
CA LEU A 63 -3.12 4.52 8.90
C LEU A 63 -3.35 3.01 9.06
N ASN A 64 -4.08 2.39 8.12
CA ASN A 64 -4.27 0.94 8.09
C ASN A 64 -2.95 0.18 7.91
N ILE A 65 -2.02 0.69 7.08
CA ILE A 65 -0.69 0.09 6.88
C ILE A 65 0.19 0.21 8.13
N LEU A 66 0.13 1.35 8.83
CA LEU A 66 0.89 1.56 10.06
C LEU A 66 0.46 0.64 11.19
N ASP A 67 -0.77 0.13 11.11
CA ASP A 67 -1.28 -0.96 11.95
C ASP A 67 -1.05 -0.72 13.45
N PHE A 68 -1.53 0.41 13.96
CA PHE A 68 -1.39 0.78 15.38
C PHE A 68 -1.99 -0.26 16.33
N GLU A 69 -2.98 -1.02 15.87
CA GLU A 69 -3.64 -2.08 16.62
C GLU A 69 -2.94 -3.45 16.50
N ARG A 70 -1.88 -3.56 15.69
CA ARG A 70 -1.09 -4.79 15.45
C ARG A 70 -1.93 -5.97 14.99
N LEU A 71 -2.85 -5.71 14.07
CA LEU A 71 -3.72 -6.72 13.50
C LEU A 71 -3.03 -7.45 12.34
N LEU A 72 -2.26 -6.73 11.52
CA LEU A 72 -1.61 -7.27 10.33
C LEU A 72 -0.53 -8.29 10.68
N THR A 73 -0.24 -9.16 9.70
CA THR A 73 0.76 -10.23 9.85
C THR A 73 2.15 -9.81 9.38
N GLY A 74 2.26 -8.66 8.71
CA GLY A 74 3.48 -8.18 8.05
C GLY A 74 3.79 -8.91 6.74
N ARG A 75 2.82 -9.67 6.21
CA ARG A 75 2.95 -10.44 4.95
C ARG A 75 1.94 -10.01 3.89
N GLU A 76 1.08 -9.07 4.23
CA GLU A 76 0.10 -8.48 3.35
C GLU A 76 0.81 -7.78 2.20
N THR A 77 0.47 -8.16 0.98
CA THR A 77 1.02 -7.51 -0.24
C THR A 77 0.12 -6.39 -0.74
N ARG A 78 -1.08 -6.24 -0.17
CA ARG A 78 -2.06 -5.19 -0.48
C ARG A 78 -2.81 -4.81 0.80
N VAL A 79 -2.99 -3.52 1.04
CA VAL A 79 -3.76 -2.99 2.16
C VAL A 79 -4.54 -1.77 1.66
N GLY A 80 -5.86 -1.91 1.54
CA GLY A 80 -6.71 -0.88 0.94
C GLY A 80 -6.28 -0.58 -0.49
N GLY A 81 -6.04 0.70 -0.80
CA GLY A 81 -5.56 1.15 -2.10
C GLY A 81 -4.05 1.00 -2.33
N PHE A 82 -3.27 0.56 -1.34
CA PHE A 82 -1.82 0.41 -1.49
C PHE A 82 -1.41 -1.00 -1.90
N ASP A 83 -0.49 -1.07 -2.87
CA ASP A 83 0.18 -2.29 -3.29
C ASP A 83 1.65 -2.27 -2.84
N LEU A 84 2.11 -3.37 -2.22
CA LEU A 84 3.51 -3.54 -1.87
C LEU A 84 4.30 -3.88 -3.14
N LEU A 85 5.11 -2.94 -3.63
CA LEU A 85 5.88 -3.11 -4.86
C LEU A 85 7.30 -3.66 -4.64
N TRP A 86 7.91 -3.34 -3.49
CA TRP A 86 9.31 -3.63 -3.21
C TRP A 86 9.53 -3.98 -1.75
N ASN A 87 10.20 -5.11 -1.50
CA ASN A 87 10.65 -5.56 -0.18
C ASN A 87 11.95 -6.35 -0.37
N ASP A 88 13.09 -5.66 -0.29
CA ASP A 88 14.42 -6.18 -0.66
C ASP A 88 14.50 -6.80 -2.07
N GLY A 89 13.60 -6.36 -2.95
CA GLY A 89 13.42 -6.87 -4.30
C GLY A 89 11.99 -6.62 -4.79
N PRO A 90 11.70 -6.79 -6.10
CA PRO A 90 10.34 -6.66 -6.62
C PRO A 90 9.41 -7.70 -6.00
N VAL A 91 8.23 -7.25 -5.55
CA VAL A 91 7.17 -8.13 -5.08
C VAL A 91 6.29 -8.55 -6.25
N TRP A 92 6.09 -9.85 -6.41
CA TRP A 92 5.39 -10.44 -7.54
C TRP A 92 4.00 -10.92 -7.13
N TYR A 93 3.02 -10.65 -7.98
CA TYR A 93 1.69 -11.21 -7.90
C TYR A 93 1.59 -12.43 -8.82
N ASP A 94 1.16 -13.56 -8.28
CA ASP A 94 1.00 -14.81 -9.01
C ASP A 94 -0.38 -14.87 -9.67
N CYS A 95 -0.43 -14.89 -11.00
CA CYS A 95 -1.66 -15.05 -11.78
C CYS A 95 -1.90 -16.52 -12.19
N GLY A 96 -1.20 -17.48 -11.57
CA GLY A 96 -1.23 -18.91 -11.86
C GLY A 96 -0.42 -19.30 -13.10
N THR A 97 -0.59 -18.58 -14.21
CA THR A 97 0.11 -18.86 -15.49
C THR A 97 1.39 -18.05 -15.68
N TYR A 98 1.46 -16.86 -15.08
CA TYR A 98 2.62 -16.00 -15.11
C TYR A 98 2.68 -15.15 -13.83
N LYS A 99 3.86 -14.60 -13.57
CA LYS A 99 4.06 -13.62 -12.51
C LYS A 99 4.10 -12.24 -13.12
N ARG A 100 3.41 -11.29 -12.49
CA ARG A 100 3.50 -9.87 -12.81
C ARG A 100 3.91 -9.08 -11.58
N LEU A 101 4.44 -7.88 -11.77
CA LEU A 101 4.72 -6.99 -10.64
C LEU A 101 3.42 -6.78 -9.86
N ASN A 102 3.49 -6.75 -8.52
CA ASN A 102 2.35 -6.51 -7.64
C ASN A 102 1.90 -5.04 -7.72
N ILE A 103 1.41 -4.62 -8.88
CA ILE A 103 0.92 -3.28 -9.18
C ILE A 103 -0.46 -3.40 -9.85
N PHE A 104 -1.45 -2.73 -9.28
CA PHE A 104 -2.82 -2.72 -9.78
C PHE A 104 -3.23 -1.33 -10.28
N LEU A 105 -2.26 -0.44 -10.53
CA LEU A 105 -2.49 0.86 -11.16
C LEU A 105 -3.22 0.68 -12.50
N GLY A 106 -4.37 1.33 -12.63
CA GLY A 106 -5.24 1.24 -13.81
C GLY A 106 -6.24 0.07 -13.80
N ALA A 107 -6.22 -0.79 -12.77
CA ALA A 107 -7.26 -1.79 -12.53
C ALA A 107 -8.50 -1.14 -11.86
N PRO A 108 -9.67 -1.82 -11.86
CA PRO A 108 -10.80 -1.39 -11.05
C PRO A 108 -10.40 -1.22 -9.58
N ASN A 109 -10.81 -0.10 -8.97
CA ASN A 109 -10.50 0.17 -7.58
C ASN A 109 -11.34 -0.75 -6.67
N ASP A 110 -10.67 -1.73 -6.08
CA ASP A 110 -11.22 -2.76 -5.17
C ASP A 110 -10.87 -2.48 -3.69
N ARG A 111 -10.57 -1.22 -3.35
CA ARG A 111 -10.15 -0.80 -2.00
C ARG A 111 -11.09 -1.33 -0.91
N VAL A 112 -12.40 -1.14 -1.09
CA VAL A 112 -13.39 -1.46 -0.04
C VAL A 112 -13.48 -2.97 0.16
N GLU A 113 -13.52 -3.72 -0.94
CA GLU A 113 -13.52 -5.18 -0.94
C GLU A 113 -12.24 -5.72 -0.28
N ASN A 114 -11.08 -5.15 -0.63
CA ASN A 114 -9.79 -5.52 -0.06
C ASN A 114 -9.76 -5.34 1.47
N LEU A 115 -10.21 -4.19 1.97
CA LEU A 115 -10.28 -3.91 3.41
C LEU A 115 -11.26 -4.82 4.15
N GLN A 116 -12.41 -5.12 3.53
CA GLN A 116 -13.39 -6.05 4.10
C GLN A 116 -12.81 -7.46 4.23
N GLU A 117 -12.19 -7.98 3.17
CA GLU A 117 -11.54 -9.28 3.19
C GLU A 117 -10.43 -9.35 4.25
N LEU A 118 -9.61 -8.29 4.33
CA LEU A 118 -8.53 -8.21 5.30
C LEU A 118 -9.10 -8.27 6.72
N ARG A 119 -10.11 -7.45 7.02
CA ARG A 119 -10.80 -7.45 8.31
C ARG A 119 -11.38 -8.82 8.66
N ASP A 120 -11.98 -9.51 7.70
CA ASP A 120 -12.62 -10.80 7.96
C ASP A 120 -11.57 -11.92 8.20
N LYS A 121 -10.45 -11.90 7.46
CA LYS A 121 -9.28 -12.77 7.72
C LYS A 121 -8.71 -12.54 9.13
N LEU A 122 -8.62 -11.28 9.55
CA LEU A 122 -8.14 -10.89 10.88
C LEU A 122 -9.06 -11.37 12.00
N LYS A 123 -10.38 -11.22 11.82
CA LYS A 123 -11.39 -11.75 12.77
C LYS A 123 -11.30 -13.27 12.90
N ALA A 124 -11.24 -13.99 11.79
CA ALA A 124 -11.12 -15.45 11.80
C ALA A 124 -9.88 -15.93 12.56
N LYS A 125 -8.75 -15.23 12.40
CA LYS A 125 -7.51 -15.53 13.13
C LYS A 125 -7.63 -15.28 14.63
N LYS A 126 -8.31 -14.20 15.03
CA LYS A 126 -8.57 -13.88 16.44
C LYS A 126 -9.41 -14.98 17.10
N THR A 127 -10.48 -15.42 16.44
CA THR A 127 -11.34 -16.53 16.93
C THR A 127 -10.58 -17.84 17.06
N THR A 128 -9.69 -18.16 16.11
CA THR A 128 -8.86 -19.37 16.15
C THR A 128 -7.83 -19.35 17.28
N THR A 129 -7.33 -18.17 17.65
CA THR A 129 -6.34 -18.01 18.73
C THR A 129 -6.98 -18.04 20.12
N THR A 130 -8.27 -17.71 20.25
CA THR A 130 -9.01 -17.68 21.53
C THR A 130 -9.70 -19.00 21.91
N MET A 131 -9.68 -20.03 21.06
CA MET A 131 -10.17 -21.35 21.44
C MET A 131 -9.08 -22.07 22.26
N PRO A 132 -9.26 -22.30 23.58
CA PRO A 132 -8.28 -23.07 24.34
C PRO A 132 -8.27 -24.50 23.81
N SER A 133 -7.07 -25.09 23.72
CA SER A 133 -6.89 -26.50 23.39
C SER A 133 -7.67 -27.36 24.39
N ALA A 134 -8.88 -27.78 24.01
CA ALA A 134 -9.65 -28.76 24.76
C ALA A 134 -9.08 -30.15 24.45
N SER A 135 -8.09 -30.56 25.25
CA SER A 135 -7.55 -31.93 25.27
C SER A 135 -6.56 -32.05 26.41
N ARG A 136 -6.51 -33.11 27.19
CA ARG A 136 -7.41 -34.22 27.51
C ARG A 136 -6.76 -34.92 28.70
#